data_AF-A0A135P588-F1
#
_entry.id   AF-A0A135P588-F1
#
_cell.length_a   1.000
_cell.length_b   1.000
_cell.length_c   1.000
_cell.angle_alpha   90.00
_cell.angle_beta   90.00
_cell.angle_gamma   90.00
#
_symmetry.space_group_name_H-M   'P 1'
#
loop_
_entity.id
_entity.type
_entity.pdbx_description
1 polymer ?
#
loop_
_entity_poly.entity_id
_entity_poly.type
_entity_poly.pdbx_seq_one_letter_code
_entity_poly.pdbx_strand_id
1 'polypeptide(L)'
;MHKVIFDTDPGIDDAMALLFLHRHPDVDLIGVTTVFGNAPLDITTRNALFLKQQWGMTAPVAKGAGVTFDPSRPEGHWPTFIHGEDGLGNIGVPEEIDLPLDPRPAHHFIIDTVKENPGEVTLIAVGRMTNLALALREDPDFAALVKNVVIMGGAFDINGNVSPAAEANIHGDPEAADLVFTAPWRVTVVGLDVTTRTVMTAKFMDEMAKEGGAPVQLLSDLSQFYIEFYTQRTGDGMVVHDACACVYLTNPELFQTRSGAVRVVCGGIADGQTIQKPDGVGFPPGNWDGHPSQLVCTDIEPERVLSVIRSAVVQGERG
;
A
#
# COMPACT_ATOMS: atom_id res chain seq x y z
N MET A 1 3.08 18.55 8.90
CA MET A 1 2.36 17.30 9.19
C MET A 1 1.55 16.91 7.95
N HIS A 2 1.64 15.66 7.51
CA HIS A 2 0.95 15.08 6.35
C HIS A 2 -0.36 14.44 6.82
N LYS A 3 -1.51 14.93 6.36
CA LYS A 3 -2.80 14.26 6.58
C LYS A 3 -2.91 13.06 5.67
N VAL A 4 -3.09 11.87 6.23
CA VAL A 4 -3.03 10.59 5.50
C VAL A 4 -4.29 9.77 5.74
N ILE A 5 -4.88 9.30 4.64
CA ILE A 5 -5.73 8.11 4.65
C ILE A 5 -4.89 6.96 4.09
N PHE A 6 -4.84 5.85 4.83
CA PHE A 6 -4.10 4.65 4.46
C PHE A 6 -5.07 3.56 3.99
N ASP A 7 -5.05 3.23 2.70
CA ASP A 7 -5.86 2.18 2.08
C ASP A 7 -5.02 0.90 1.93
N THR A 8 -5.44 -0.16 2.61
CA THR A 8 -4.61 -1.33 2.93
C THR A 8 -5.43 -2.61 2.98
N ASP A 9 -4.78 -3.75 2.83
CA ASP A 9 -5.36 -5.08 2.98
C ASP A 9 -4.56 -5.89 4.00
N PRO A 10 -4.57 -5.50 5.30
CA PRO A 10 -3.50 -5.80 6.24
C PRO A 10 -2.94 -7.22 6.20
N GLY A 11 -1.81 -7.31 5.51
CA GLY A 11 -0.77 -8.32 5.57
C GLY A 11 0.36 -7.93 6.53
N ILE A 12 1.52 -8.58 6.37
CA ILE A 12 2.64 -8.45 7.31
C ILE A 12 3.45 -7.17 7.01
N ASP A 13 3.66 -6.84 5.74
CA ASP A 13 4.25 -5.59 5.28
C ASP A 13 3.33 -4.38 5.45
N ASP A 14 2.01 -4.53 5.25
CA ASP A 14 1.03 -3.49 5.60
C ASP A 14 1.11 -3.09 7.07
N ALA A 15 1.27 -4.08 7.97
CA ALA A 15 1.41 -3.85 9.39
C ALA A 15 2.63 -2.97 9.70
N MET A 16 3.76 -3.19 9.01
CA MET A 16 4.94 -2.34 9.15
C MET A 16 4.66 -0.90 8.69
N ALA A 17 4.04 -0.74 7.52
CA ALA A 17 3.67 0.56 6.97
C ALA A 17 2.70 1.31 7.90
N LEU A 18 1.71 0.61 8.45
CA LEU A 18 0.72 1.18 9.36
C LEU A 18 1.37 1.64 10.68
N LEU A 19 2.25 0.84 11.28
CA LEU A 19 2.97 1.23 12.49
C LEU A 19 3.90 2.41 12.23
N PHE A 20 4.56 2.44 11.06
CA PHE A 20 5.36 3.58 10.61
C PHE A 20 4.51 4.86 10.57
N LEU A 21 3.39 4.85 9.83
CA LEU A 21 2.51 6.02 9.71
C LEU A 21 1.95 6.46 11.06
N HIS A 22 1.57 5.50 11.90
CA HIS A 22 1.06 5.79 13.23
C HIS A 22 2.12 6.46 14.11
N ARG A 23 3.37 6.01 14.09
CA ARG A 23 4.43 6.55 14.96
C ARG A 23 5.19 7.74 14.38
N HIS A 24 5.11 7.99 13.08
CA HIS A 24 5.87 9.08 12.46
C HIS A 24 5.39 10.47 12.94
N PRO A 25 6.28 11.34 13.46
CA PRO A 25 5.88 12.61 14.09
C PRO A 25 5.28 13.61 13.11
N ASP A 26 5.68 13.56 11.83
CA ASP A 26 5.14 14.42 10.79
C ASP A 26 3.90 13.83 10.08
N VAL A 27 3.36 12.70 10.53
CA VAL A 27 2.16 12.10 9.91
C VAL A 27 0.96 12.27 10.83
N ASP A 28 -0.14 12.76 10.26
CA ASP A 28 -1.46 12.74 10.86
C ASP A 28 -2.28 11.65 10.16
N LEU A 29 -2.31 10.46 10.74
CA LEU A 29 -3.08 9.33 10.22
C LEU A 29 -4.56 9.54 10.59
N ILE A 30 -5.33 10.09 9.65
CA ILE A 30 -6.73 10.51 9.87
C ILE A 30 -7.74 9.43 9.49
N GLY A 31 -7.30 8.34 8.88
CA GLY A 31 -8.15 7.19 8.58
C GLY A 31 -7.39 6.01 8.01
N VAL A 32 -7.95 4.82 8.22
CA VAL A 32 -7.51 3.57 7.61
C VAL A 32 -8.71 2.98 6.87
N THR A 33 -8.53 2.62 5.61
CA THR A 33 -9.54 1.93 4.82
C THR A 33 -9.05 0.53 4.48
N THR A 34 -9.94 -0.46 4.60
CA THR A 34 -9.58 -1.86 4.30
C THR A 34 -10.11 -2.32 2.95
N VAL A 35 -9.34 -3.15 2.26
CA VAL A 35 -9.72 -3.83 1.01
C VAL A 35 -9.34 -5.31 1.07
N PHE A 36 -9.90 -6.13 0.19
CA PHE A 36 -9.44 -7.50 -0.03
C PHE A 36 -8.10 -7.51 -0.77
N GLY A 37 -7.28 -8.54 -0.52
CA GLY A 37 -6.06 -8.75 -1.28
C GLY A 37 -5.18 -9.85 -0.70
N ASN A 38 -4.40 -9.55 0.32
CA ASN A 38 -3.60 -10.52 1.09
C ASN A 38 -4.49 -11.56 1.79
N ALA A 39 -5.73 -11.19 2.10
CA ALA A 39 -6.78 -12.06 2.59
C ALA A 39 -8.17 -11.55 2.14
N PRO A 40 -9.28 -12.31 2.36
CA PRO A 40 -10.63 -11.79 2.25
C PRO A 40 -10.85 -10.53 3.09
N LEU A 41 -11.74 -9.64 2.64
CA LEU A 41 -12.01 -8.36 3.31
C LEU A 41 -12.34 -8.49 4.80
N ASP A 42 -13.07 -9.52 5.21
CA ASP A 42 -13.42 -9.72 6.62
C ASP A 42 -12.17 -9.95 7.48
N ILE A 43 -11.19 -10.70 6.95
CA ILE A 43 -9.91 -10.94 7.62
C ILE A 43 -9.07 -9.66 7.61
N THR A 44 -8.94 -8.98 6.48
CA THR A 44 -8.12 -7.74 6.40
C THR A 44 -8.69 -6.63 7.29
N THR A 45 -10.02 -6.52 7.38
CA THR A 45 -10.69 -5.57 8.29
C THR A 45 -10.49 -5.94 9.76
N ARG A 46 -10.63 -7.22 10.11
CA ARG A 46 -10.34 -7.72 11.46
C ARG A 46 -8.88 -7.45 11.84
N ASN A 47 -7.95 -7.66 10.91
CA ASN A 47 -6.52 -7.40 11.10
C ASN A 47 -6.25 -5.92 11.36
N ALA A 48 -6.87 -5.00 10.59
CA ALA A 48 -6.78 -3.56 10.85
C ALA A 48 -7.27 -3.19 12.26
N LEU A 49 -8.40 -3.74 12.70
CA LEU A 49 -8.95 -3.50 14.04
C LEU A 49 -8.05 -4.09 15.14
N PHE A 50 -7.49 -5.28 14.94
CA PHE A 50 -6.55 -5.89 15.86
C PHE A 50 -5.30 -5.02 16.03
N LEU A 51 -4.67 -4.61 14.93
CA LEU A 51 -3.49 -3.73 14.96
C LEU A 51 -3.82 -2.37 15.59
N LYS A 52 -4.97 -1.79 15.26
CA LYS A 52 -5.49 -0.57 15.91
C LYS A 52 -5.57 -0.73 17.43
N GLN A 53 -6.09 -1.86 17.91
CA GLN A 53 -6.18 -2.14 19.35
C GLN A 53 -4.79 -2.29 19.99
N GLN A 54 -3.92 -3.11 19.39
CA GLN A 54 -2.60 -3.43 19.95
C GLN A 54 -1.66 -2.23 19.98
N TRP A 55 -1.81 -1.31 19.03
CA TRP A 55 -0.97 -0.11 18.94
C TRP A 55 -1.63 1.15 19.50
N GLY A 56 -2.87 1.06 20.01
CA GLY A 56 -3.57 2.20 20.61
C GLY A 56 -3.91 3.30 19.60
N MET A 57 -4.16 2.93 18.34
CA MET A 57 -4.39 3.91 17.28
C MET A 57 -5.77 4.56 17.41
N THR A 58 -5.82 5.88 17.20
CA THR A 58 -7.06 6.66 17.23
C THR A 58 -7.76 6.74 15.88
N ALA A 59 -7.03 6.66 14.77
CA ALA A 59 -7.55 6.75 13.40
C ALA A 59 -8.76 5.81 13.18
N PRO A 60 -9.89 6.29 12.61
CA PRO A 60 -11.03 5.45 12.29
C PRO A 60 -10.65 4.38 11.25
N VAL A 61 -11.31 3.23 11.32
CA VAL A 61 -11.16 2.15 10.33
C VAL A 61 -12.48 2.02 9.59
N ALA A 62 -12.47 2.22 8.26
CA ALA A 62 -13.64 2.08 7.40
C ALA A 62 -13.49 0.85 6.51
N LYS A 63 -14.50 -0.02 6.52
CA LYS A 63 -14.50 -1.26 5.74
C LYS A 63 -14.82 -0.97 4.26
N GLY A 64 -14.01 -1.50 3.35
CA GLY A 64 -14.14 -1.24 1.92
C GLY A 64 -14.65 -2.40 1.08
N ALA A 65 -14.10 -2.54 -0.11
CA ALA A 65 -14.52 -3.53 -1.11
C ALA A 65 -14.00 -4.93 -0.80
N GLY A 66 -14.82 -5.94 -1.05
CA GLY A 66 -14.47 -7.36 -0.89
C GLY A 66 -14.32 -8.14 -2.20
N VAL A 67 -14.57 -7.48 -3.32
CA VAL A 67 -14.53 -8.03 -4.69
C VAL A 67 -13.95 -6.99 -5.62
N THR A 68 -13.46 -7.43 -6.78
CA THR A 68 -12.87 -6.57 -7.81
C THR A 68 -13.84 -5.52 -8.35
N PHE A 69 -13.29 -4.43 -8.88
CA PHE A 69 -14.05 -3.33 -9.45
C PHE A 69 -14.89 -3.76 -10.66
N ASP A 70 -14.33 -4.62 -11.51
CA ASP A 70 -15.09 -5.38 -12.50
C ASP A 70 -15.62 -6.67 -11.85
N PRO A 71 -16.95 -6.82 -11.64
CA PRO A 71 -17.54 -7.97 -10.97
C PRO A 71 -17.52 -9.24 -11.83
N SER A 72 -17.12 -9.16 -13.10
CA SER A 72 -17.00 -10.32 -13.99
C SER A 72 -15.70 -11.10 -13.77
N ARG A 73 -14.72 -10.54 -13.06
CA ARG A 73 -13.46 -11.22 -12.78
C ARG A 73 -13.68 -12.37 -11.80
N PRO A 74 -13.05 -13.53 -12.03
CA PRO A 74 -13.08 -14.61 -11.06
C PRO A 74 -12.28 -14.23 -9.82
N GLU A 75 -12.78 -14.63 -8.65
CA GLU A 75 -11.99 -14.55 -7.43
C GLU A 75 -10.77 -15.48 -7.52
N GLY A 76 -9.60 -14.93 -7.21
CA GLY A 76 -8.35 -15.67 -7.13
C GLY A 76 -8.15 -16.35 -5.77
N HIS A 77 -7.09 -17.16 -5.68
CA HIS A 77 -6.65 -17.69 -4.40
C HIS A 77 -5.96 -16.62 -3.55
N TRP A 78 -6.16 -16.67 -2.23
CA TRP A 78 -5.47 -15.81 -1.28
C TRP A 78 -4.02 -16.26 -1.08
N PRO A 79 -3.05 -15.35 -0.96
CA PRO A 79 -1.64 -15.69 -0.78
C PRO A 79 -1.32 -16.15 0.67
N THR A 80 -2.03 -17.18 1.17
CA THR A 80 -1.86 -17.67 2.55
C THR A 80 -0.46 -18.25 2.81
N PHE A 81 0.24 -18.67 1.75
CA PHE A 81 1.65 -19.08 1.83
C PHE A 81 2.63 -17.91 2.06
N ILE A 82 2.18 -16.66 1.93
CA ILE A 82 2.97 -15.44 2.18
C ILE A 82 2.54 -14.77 3.49
N HIS A 83 1.23 -14.66 3.73
CA HIS A 83 0.68 -13.89 4.86
C HIS A 83 0.07 -14.75 5.97
N GLY A 84 0.02 -16.07 5.80
CA GLY A 84 -0.71 -16.98 6.69
C GLY A 84 -2.20 -17.06 6.38
N GLU A 85 -2.89 -17.99 7.03
CA GLU A 85 -4.34 -18.18 6.88
C GLU A 85 -5.12 -17.02 7.54
N ASP A 86 -4.55 -16.40 8.57
CA ASP A 86 -5.13 -15.26 9.27
C ASP A 86 -4.68 -13.90 8.70
N GLY A 87 -3.86 -13.90 7.65
CA GLY A 87 -3.27 -12.71 7.02
C GLY A 87 -2.17 -12.00 7.84
N LEU A 88 -1.85 -12.49 9.04
CA LEU A 88 -0.90 -11.88 9.97
C LEU A 88 0.09 -12.93 10.52
N GLY A 89 0.53 -13.85 9.67
CA GLY A 89 1.59 -14.81 10.00
C GLY A 89 1.18 -15.92 10.96
N ASN A 90 -0.12 -16.14 11.16
CA ASN A 90 -0.70 -17.17 12.03
C ASN A 90 -0.33 -17.01 13.52
N ILE A 91 -0.23 -15.77 14.00
CA ILE A 91 0.17 -15.47 15.39
C ILE A 91 -0.97 -15.66 16.41
N GLY A 92 -2.13 -16.18 15.98
CA GLY A 92 -3.28 -16.39 16.86
C GLY A 92 -4.11 -15.13 17.07
N VAL A 93 -4.28 -14.31 16.02
CA VAL A 93 -5.15 -13.14 16.06
C VAL A 93 -6.59 -13.57 16.41
N PRO A 94 -7.27 -12.92 17.38
CA PRO A 94 -8.65 -13.27 17.76
C PRO A 94 -9.62 -13.23 16.57
N GLU A 95 -10.61 -14.11 16.56
CA GLU A 95 -11.64 -14.14 15.50
C GLU A 95 -12.48 -12.86 15.48
N GLU A 96 -12.80 -12.31 16.66
CA GLU A 96 -13.57 -11.09 16.82
C GLU A 96 -12.75 -10.02 17.56
N ILE A 97 -12.86 -8.78 17.07
CA ILE A 97 -12.27 -7.60 17.71
C ILE A 97 -13.41 -6.65 18.09
N ASP A 98 -13.59 -6.43 19.39
CA ASP A 98 -14.61 -5.51 19.92
C ASP A 98 -14.16 -4.05 19.80
N LEU A 99 -14.15 -3.55 18.55
CA LEU A 99 -13.93 -2.15 18.21
C LEU A 99 -14.91 -1.71 17.11
N PRO A 100 -15.49 -0.51 17.21
CA PRO A 100 -16.40 -0.02 16.18
C PRO A 100 -15.63 0.34 14.90
N LEU A 101 -16.24 0.02 13.76
CA LEU A 101 -15.87 0.57 12.47
C LEU A 101 -16.48 1.96 12.29
N ASP A 102 -15.88 2.76 11.40
CA ASP A 102 -16.59 3.89 10.81
C ASP A 102 -17.82 3.35 10.06
N PRO A 103 -19.01 3.96 10.22
CA PRO A 103 -20.24 3.47 9.59
C PRO A 103 -20.25 3.65 8.07
N ARG A 104 -19.38 4.49 7.51
CA ARG A 104 -19.29 4.71 6.06
C ARG A 104 -18.50 3.58 5.40
N PRO A 105 -18.89 3.13 4.19
CA PRO A 105 -18.01 2.30 3.39
C PRO A 105 -16.76 3.10 2.99
N ALA A 106 -15.63 2.42 2.79
CA ALA A 106 -14.32 3.06 2.57
C ALA A 106 -14.31 4.14 1.49
N HIS A 107 -14.97 3.91 0.34
CA HIS A 107 -15.01 4.89 -0.76
C HIS A 107 -15.77 6.17 -0.38
N HIS A 108 -16.90 6.08 0.35
CA HIS A 108 -17.57 7.27 0.90
C HIS A 108 -16.71 7.94 1.98
N PHE A 109 -16.08 7.16 2.86
CA PHE A 109 -15.17 7.69 3.88
C PHE A 109 -14.04 8.52 3.24
N ILE A 110 -13.43 8.02 2.16
CA ILE A 110 -12.39 8.73 1.39
C ILE A 110 -12.95 10.02 0.81
N ILE A 111 -14.07 9.97 0.08
CA ILE A 111 -14.68 11.15 -0.57
C ILE A 111 -15.00 12.23 0.47
N ASP A 112 -15.73 11.87 1.53
CA ASP A 112 -16.18 12.79 2.56
C ASP A 112 -14.98 13.45 3.26
N THR A 113 -14.00 12.64 3.68
CA THR A 113 -12.82 13.13 4.41
C THR A 113 -11.97 14.06 3.54
N VAL A 114 -11.81 13.75 2.24
CA VAL A 114 -11.10 14.61 1.29
C VAL A 114 -11.86 15.92 1.05
N LYS A 115 -13.19 15.88 0.91
CA LYS A 115 -14.02 17.10 0.74
C LYS A 115 -14.01 18.02 1.95
N GLU A 116 -13.91 17.45 3.15
CA GLU A 116 -13.74 18.22 4.39
C GLU A 116 -12.35 18.86 4.50
N ASN A 117 -11.35 18.35 3.76
CA ASN A 117 -9.95 18.76 3.83
C ASN A 117 -9.33 18.95 2.43
N PRO A 118 -9.91 19.82 1.56
CA PRO A 118 -9.54 19.91 0.17
C PRO A 118 -8.09 20.40 -0.01
N GLY A 119 -7.30 19.66 -0.79
CA GLY A 119 -5.90 19.94 -1.07
C GLY A 119 -4.93 19.54 0.05
N GLU A 120 -5.42 18.91 1.14
CA GLU A 120 -4.59 18.56 2.30
C GLU A 120 -4.31 17.06 2.43
N VAL A 121 -5.26 16.21 2.03
CA VAL A 121 -5.20 14.75 2.24
C VAL A 121 -4.35 14.07 1.18
N THR A 122 -3.33 13.34 1.62
CA THR A 122 -2.65 12.34 0.80
C THR A 122 -3.29 10.98 1.00
N LEU A 123 -3.63 10.29 -0.08
CA LEU A 123 -4.04 8.89 -0.05
C LEU A 123 -2.78 8.03 -0.23
N ILE A 124 -2.50 7.13 0.71
CA ILE A 124 -1.49 6.08 0.52
C ILE A 124 -2.26 4.78 0.31
N ALA A 125 -2.15 4.19 -0.90
CA ALA A 125 -2.80 2.93 -1.25
C ALA A 125 -1.73 1.85 -1.41
N VAL A 126 -1.78 0.84 -0.54
CA VAL A 126 -0.85 -0.29 -0.55
C VAL A 126 -1.53 -1.64 -0.76
N GLY A 127 -2.86 -1.65 -0.85
CA GLY A 127 -3.62 -2.79 -1.34
C GLY A 127 -4.15 -2.60 -2.75
N ARG A 128 -5.11 -3.44 -3.13
CA ARG A 128 -5.84 -3.32 -4.41
C ARG A 128 -6.59 -1.99 -4.47
N MET A 129 -6.46 -1.26 -5.57
CA MET A 129 -6.97 0.11 -5.71
C MET A 129 -8.50 0.21 -5.87
N THR A 130 -9.24 -0.86 -5.54
CA THR A 130 -10.68 -0.96 -5.70
C THR A 130 -11.41 0.15 -4.96
N ASN A 131 -11.04 0.44 -3.70
CA ASN A 131 -11.68 1.52 -2.93
C ASN A 131 -11.52 2.88 -3.61
N LEU A 132 -10.32 3.18 -4.13
CA LEU A 132 -10.04 4.42 -4.86
C LEU A 132 -10.82 4.48 -6.19
N ALA A 133 -10.87 3.37 -6.93
CA ALA A 133 -11.64 3.28 -8.17
C ALA A 133 -13.15 3.43 -7.95
N LEU A 134 -13.68 2.86 -6.86
CA LEU A 134 -15.07 3.05 -6.44
C LEU A 134 -15.34 4.51 -6.07
N ALA A 135 -14.42 5.17 -5.36
CA ALA A 135 -14.53 6.59 -5.04
C ALA A 135 -14.54 7.45 -6.32
N LEU A 136 -13.67 7.14 -7.29
CA LEU A 136 -13.62 7.84 -8.59
C LEU A 136 -14.88 7.60 -9.42
N ARG A 137 -15.45 6.38 -9.37
CA ARG A 137 -16.70 6.06 -10.06
C ARG A 137 -17.88 6.84 -9.47
N GLU A 138 -17.88 7.05 -8.16
CA GLU A 138 -18.96 7.74 -7.47
C GLU A 138 -18.88 9.26 -7.61
N ASP A 139 -17.70 9.84 -7.45
CA ASP A 139 -17.50 11.29 -7.54
C ASP A 139 -16.19 11.67 -8.25
N PRO A 140 -16.12 11.60 -9.59
CA PRO A 140 -14.90 11.87 -10.33
C PRO A 140 -14.20 13.20 -9.99
N ASP A 141 -14.95 14.21 -9.58
CA ASP A 141 -14.43 15.55 -9.26
C ASP A 141 -13.65 15.57 -7.92
N PHE A 142 -13.85 14.59 -7.03
CA PHE A 142 -13.12 14.48 -5.76
C PHE A 142 -11.59 14.35 -5.99
N ALA A 143 -11.19 13.78 -7.13
CA ALA A 143 -9.79 13.61 -7.51
C ALA A 143 -9.00 14.93 -7.50
N ALA A 144 -9.63 16.04 -7.90
CA ALA A 144 -9.01 17.35 -7.92
C ALA A 144 -8.80 17.95 -6.51
N LEU A 145 -9.48 17.41 -5.49
CA LEU A 145 -9.35 17.81 -4.10
C LEU A 145 -8.28 17.00 -3.35
N VAL A 146 -7.83 15.87 -3.90
CA VAL A 146 -6.77 15.05 -3.30
C VAL A 146 -5.43 15.76 -3.46
N LYS A 147 -4.64 15.83 -2.38
CA LYS A 147 -3.32 16.48 -2.42
C LYS A 147 -2.35 15.70 -3.29
N ASN A 148 -2.23 14.40 -3.01
CA ASN A 148 -1.44 13.41 -3.74
C ASN A 148 -2.01 12.01 -3.47
N VAL A 149 -1.73 11.07 -4.37
CA VAL A 149 -1.91 9.64 -4.18
C VAL A 149 -0.52 8.99 -4.26
N VAL A 150 -0.17 8.17 -3.28
CA VAL A 150 1.05 7.37 -3.29
C VAL A 150 0.64 5.90 -3.30
N ILE A 151 1.11 5.16 -4.30
CA ILE A 151 0.73 3.77 -4.53
C ILE A 151 1.93 2.88 -4.28
N MET A 152 1.77 1.83 -3.48
CA MET A 152 2.63 0.65 -3.58
C MET A 152 2.01 -0.30 -4.60
N GLY A 153 2.73 -0.55 -5.69
CA GLY A 153 2.29 -1.49 -6.71
C GLY A 153 2.93 -1.28 -8.07
N GLY A 154 2.76 -2.27 -8.95
CA GLY A 154 3.30 -2.24 -10.30
C GLY A 154 4.75 -2.65 -10.44
N ALA A 155 5.14 -2.96 -11.67
CA ALA A 155 6.49 -3.29 -12.09
C ALA A 155 6.70 -2.75 -13.51
N PHE A 156 7.65 -1.84 -13.70
CA PHE A 156 7.76 -1.07 -14.94
C PHE A 156 8.92 -1.52 -15.81
N ASP A 157 10.10 -1.65 -15.22
CA ASP A 157 11.34 -2.02 -15.91
C ASP A 157 11.86 -3.41 -15.45
N ILE A 158 11.05 -4.14 -14.66
CA ILE A 158 11.36 -5.48 -14.14
C ILE A 158 10.14 -6.42 -14.23
N ASN A 159 10.36 -7.70 -13.95
CA ASN A 159 9.27 -8.69 -13.85
C ASN A 159 8.38 -8.45 -12.62
N GLY A 160 7.13 -8.90 -12.73
CA GLY A 160 6.18 -8.97 -11.63
C GLY A 160 6.52 -10.02 -10.55
N ASN A 161 5.67 -10.10 -9.51
CA ASN A 161 5.79 -11.06 -8.41
C ASN A 161 4.66 -12.10 -8.38
N VAL A 162 3.48 -11.82 -8.95
CA VAL A 162 2.39 -12.80 -9.06
C VAL A 162 2.38 -13.48 -10.43
N SER A 163 2.86 -12.78 -11.46
CA SER A 163 3.16 -13.32 -12.79
C SER A 163 4.45 -12.67 -13.31
N PRO A 164 5.03 -13.18 -14.40
CA PRO A 164 6.17 -12.50 -15.02
C PRO A 164 5.87 -11.04 -15.42
N ALA A 165 4.60 -10.71 -15.67
CA ALA A 165 4.18 -9.41 -16.19
C ALA A 165 3.66 -8.44 -15.12
N ALA A 166 3.17 -8.93 -13.98
CA ALA A 166 2.37 -8.12 -13.09
C ALA A 166 2.72 -8.27 -11.61
N GLU A 167 2.59 -7.15 -10.91
CA GLU A 167 2.67 -7.06 -9.47
C GLU A 167 1.29 -7.38 -8.85
N ALA A 168 1.28 -7.96 -7.64
CA ALA A 168 0.11 -8.50 -6.95
C ALA A 168 -1.06 -7.53 -6.77
N ASN A 169 -0.83 -6.29 -6.30
CA ASN A 169 -1.88 -5.30 -6.10
C ASN A 169 -2.53 -4.88 -7.42
N ILE A 170 -1.70 -4.61 -8.44
CA ILE A 170 -2.20 -4.25 -9.77
C ILE A 170 -2.92 -5.42 -10.42
N HIS A 171 -2.35 -6.63 -10.39
CA HIS A 171 -2.98 -7.85 -10.93
C HIS A 171 -4.26 -8.22 -10.16
N GLY A 172 -4.35 -7.83 -8.89
CA GLY A 172 -5.49 -8.08 -8.03
C GLY A 172 -6.75 -7.32 -8.45
N ASP A 173 -6.60 -6.14 -9.05
CA ASP A 173 -7.69 -5.36 -9.67
C ASP A 173 -7.16 -4.39 -10.77
N PRO A 174 -6.78 -4.91 -11.95
CA PRO A 174 -6.22 -4.13 -13.06
C PRO A 174 -7.10 -3.00 -13.56
N GLU A 175 -8.42 -3.20 -13.62
CA GLU A 175 -9.38 -2.18 -14.06
C GLU A 175 -9.43 -1.03 -13.05
N ALA A 176 -9.42 -1.34 -11.75
CA ALA A 176 -9.31 -0.32 -10.72
C ALA A 176 -8.00 0.46 -10.85
N ALA A 177 -6.88 -0.24 -11.06
CA ALA A 177 -5.57 0.38 -11.22
C ALA A 177 -5.49 1.27 -12.47
N ASP A 178 -6.01 0.85 -13.63
CA ASP A 178 -6.04 1.66 -14.86
C ASP A 178 -6.87 2.92 -14.67
N LEU A 179 -8.04 2.80 -14.01
CA LEU A 179 -8.89 3.96 -13.69
C LEU A 179 -8.17 4.94 -12.76
N VAL A 180 -7.47 4.43 -11.75
CA VAL A 180 -6.70 5.25 -10.80
C VAL A 180 -5.51 5.94 -11.48
N PHE A 181 -4.75 5.28 -12.35
CA PHE A 181 -3.63 5.93 -13.02
C PHE A 181 -4.06 6.99 -14.04
N THR A 182 -5.23 6.81 -14.65
CA THR A 182 -5.74 7.70 -15.70
C THR A 182 -6.61 8.86 -15.18
N ALA A 183 -6.98 8.86 -13.90
CA ALA A 183 -7.75 9.91 -13.26
C ALA A 183 -6.95 11.23 -13.08
N PRO A 184 -7.63 12.39 -13.05
CA PRO A 184 -7.00 13.72 -13.06
C PRO A 184 -6.50 14.16 -11.67
N TRP A 185 -5.68 13.33 -11.03
CA TRP A 185 -4.97 13.61 -9.77
C TRP A 185 -3.48 13.30 -9.90
N ARG A 186 -2.70 13.64 -8.87
CA ARG A 186 -1.27 13.38 -8.81
C ARG A 186 -1.00 12.02 -8.18
N VAL A 187 -0.43 11.10 -8.94
CA VAL A 187 -0.02 9.77 -8.48
C VAL A 187 1.50 9.64 -8.49
N THR A 188 2.06 9.15 -7.39
CA THR A 188 3.40 8.55 -7.37
C THR A 188 3.29 7.05 -7.13
N VAL A 189 4.01 6.28 -7.93
CA VAL A 189 4.06 4.82 -7.88
C VAL A 189 5.40 4.35 -7.32
N VAL A 190 5.35 3.61 -6.22
CA VAL A 190 6.47 2.95 -5.57
C VAL A 190 6.37 1.46 -5.88
N GLY A 191 6.81 1.09 -7.09
CA GLY A 191 6.70 -0.27 -7.62
C GLY A 191 7.86 -1.19 -7.26
N LEU A 192 7.79 -2.43 -7.75
CA LEU A 192 8.78 -3.47 -7.49
C LEU A 192 10.20 -3.06 -7.91
N ASP A 193 10.31 -2.17 -8.91
CA ASP A 193 11.56 -1.55 -9.40
C ASP A 193 12.43 -0.99 -8.27
N VAL A 194 11.80 -0.46 -7.21
CA VAL A 194 12.49 0.10 -6.05
C VAL A 194 12.31 -0.76 -4.80
N THR A 195 11.10 -1.27 -4.54
CA THR A 195 10.82 -1.92 -3.25
C THR A 195 11.59 -3.22 -3.06
N THR A 196 11.83 -3.98 -4.13
CA THR A 196 12.57 -5.25 -4.05
C THR A 196 14.04 -5.09 -3.69
N ARG A 197 14.57 -3.86 -3.75
CA ARG A 197 15.94 -3.51 -3.34
C ARG A 197 16.06 -3.13 -1.87
N THR A 198 14.94 -2.95 -1.16
CA THR A 198 14.92 -2.59 0.26
C THR A 198 14.65 -3.83 1.09
N VAL A 199 15.72 -4.53 1.49
CA VAL A 199 15.66 -5.76 2.27
C VAL A 199 15.99 -5.47 3.73
N MET A 200 15.03 -5.69 4.62
CA MET A 200 15.21 -5.69 6.07
C MET A 200 15.65 -7.07 6.52
N THR A 201 16.88 -7.20 7.03
CA THR A 201 17.40 -8.48 7.54
C THR A 201 16.69 -8.91 8.82
N ALA A 202 16.64 -10.22 9.10
CA ALA A 202 16.05 -10.71 10.35
C ALA A 202 16.74 -10.09 11.57
N LYS A 203 18.07 -9.95 11.51
CA LYS A 203 18.85 -9.27 12.54
C LYS A 203 18.40 -7.81 12.76
N PHE A 204 18.10 -7.07 11.69
CA PHE A 204 17.65 -5.68 11.80
C PHE A 204 16.28 -5.60 12.50
N MET A 205 15.36 -6.51 12.15
CA MET A 205 14.05 -6.60 12.80
C MET A 205 14.19 -6.97 14.29
N ASP A 206 15.05 -7.94 14.63
CA ASP A 206 15.32 -8.34 16.01
C ASP A 206 15.90 -7.18 16.86
N GLU A 207 16.78 -6.37 16.26
CA GLU A 207 17.31 -5.16 16.92
C GLU A 207 16.22 -4.12 17.16
N MET A 208 15.35 -3.88 16.17
CA MET A 208 14.19 -2.99 16.34
C MET A 208 13.26 -3.47 17.46
N ALA A 209 12.99 -4.77 17.54
CA ALA A 209 12.11 -5.36 18.56
C ALA A 209 12.64 -5.15 19.98
N LYS A 210 13.96 -5.30 20.19
CA LYS A 210 14.61 -5.08 21.49
C LYS A 210 14.50 -3.65 22.00
N GLU A 211 14.38 -2.68 21.09
CA GLU A 211 14.33 -1.25 21.41
C GLU A 211 12.91 -0.68 21.42
N GLY A 212 12.02 -1.20 20.57
CA GLY A 212 10.72 -0.59 20.26
C GLY A 212 9.54 -1.01 21.13
N GLY A 213 9.78 -1.85 22.15
CA GLY A 213 8.77 -2.31 23.10
C GLY A 213 7.70 -3.23 22.50
N ALA A 214 6.57 -3.38 23.20
CA ALA A 214 5.53 -4.35 22.82
C ALA A 214 4.97 -4.18 21.39
N PRO A 215 4.70 -2.95 20.89
CA PRO A 215 4.23 -2.77 19.52
C PRO A 215 5.20 -3.26 18.43
N VAL A 216 6.50 -3.06 18.63
CA VAL A 216 7.53 -3.49 17.67
C VAL A 216 7.88 -4.97 17.86
N GLN A 217 7.75 -5.49 19.08
CA GLN A 217 7.80 -6.94 19.30
C GLN A 217 6.69 -7.65 18.54
N LEU A 218 5.45 -7.16 18.62
CA LEU A 218 4.34 -7.69 17.82
C LEU A 218 4.66 -7.64 16.32
N LEU A 219 5.18 -6.51 15.82
CA LEU A 219 5.62 -6.42 14.43
C LEU A 219 6.67 -7.46 14.06
N SER A 220 7.62 -7.73 14.96
CA SER A 220 8.65 -8.76 14.78
C SER A 220 8.05 -10.15 14.72
N ASP A 221 7.10 -10.46 15.60
CA ASP A 221 6.43 -11.76 15.68
C ASP A 221 5.64 -12.04 14.38
N LEU A 222 4.88 -11.04 13.91
CA LEU A 222 4.19 -11.06 12.62
C LEU A 222 5.15 -11.32 11.45
N SER A 223 6.31 -10.67 11.49
CA SER A 223 7.31 -10.67 10.42
C SER A 223 8.03 -12.02 10.22
N GLN A 224 8.02 -12.91 11.21
CA GLN A 224 8.76 -14.18 11.14
C GLN A 224 8.28 -15.06 9.97
N PHE A 225 6.97 -15.14 9.76
CA PHE A 225 6.38 -15.93 8.68
C PHE A 225 6.79 -15.37 7.29
N TYR A 226 6.82 -14.05 7.16
CA TYR A 226 7.21 -13.36 5.92
C TYR A 226 8.71 -13.47 5.63
N ILE A 227 9.56 -13.41 6.67
CA ILE A 227 11.00 -13.65 6.57
C ILE A 227 11.27 -15.08 6.07
N GLU A 228 10.55 -16.08 6.59
CA GLU A 228 10.68 -17.47 6.13
C GLU A 228 10.34 -17.60 4.64
N PHE A 229 9.23 -16.98 4.20
CA PHE A 229 8.85 -16.92 2.79
C PHE A 229 9.95 -16.29 1.91
N TYR A 230 10.52 -15.16 2.33
CA TYR A 230 11.54 -14.45 1.53
C TYR A 230 12.92 -15.07 1.55
N THR A 231 13.22 -15.99 2.48
CA THR A 231 14.57 -16.55 2.69
C THR A 231 15.20 -17.09 1.40
N GLN A 232 14.42 -17.74 0.53
CA GLN A 232 14.95 -18.27 -0.74
C GLN A 232 15.36 -17.18 -1.74
N ARG A 233 14.77 -15.99 -1.64
CA ARG A 233 14.97 -14.86 -2.55
C ARG A 233 15.99 -13.84 -2.02
N THR A 234 15.96 -13.56 -0.72
CA THR A 234 16.81 -12.54 -0.08
C THR A 234 18.04 -13.13 0.59
N GLY A 235 18.04 -14.43 0.89
CA GLY A 235 19.05 -15.12 1.70
C GLY A 235 18.82 -14.94 3.20
N ASP A 236 18.55 -13.72 3.66
CA ASP A 236 18.15 -13.36 5.03
C ASP A 236 17.22 -12.14 5.01
N GLY A 237 16.14 -12.21 5.78
CA GLY A 237 15.16 -11.12 5.94
C GLY A 237 14.07 -11.06 4.88
N MET A 238 13.45 -9.89 4.79
CA MET A 238 12.26 -9.64 3.97
C MET A 238 12.36 -8.30 3.23
N VAL A 239 11.65 -8.17 2.12
CA VAL A 239 11.45 -6.87 1.45
C VAL A 239 10.35 -6.09 2.17
N VAL A 240 10.43 -4.76 2.18
CA VAL A 240 9.48 -3.90 2.93
C VAL A 240 8.68 -3.00 1.98
N HIS A 241 7.85 -3.63 1.16
CA HIS A 241 7.10 -3.00 0.06
C HIS A 241 6.35 -1.74 0.47
N ASP A 242 5.37 -1.89 1.36
CA ASP A 242 4.42 -0.84 1.71
C ASP A 242 5.06 0.29 2.53
N ALA A 243 6.04 -0.09 3.36
CA ALA A 243 6.83 0.88 4.11
C ALA A 243 7.63 1.80 3.19
N CYS A 244 8.09 1.33 2.01
CA CYS A 244 8.73 2.21 1.02
C CYS A 244 7.78 3.30 0.52
N ALA A 245 6.51 2.97 0.28
CA ALA A 245 5.50 3.96 -0.13
C ALA A 245 5.25 5.00 0.97
N CYS A 246 5.23 4.56 2.23
CA CYS A 246 5.10 5.46 3.37
C CYS A 246 6.33 6.35 3.57
N VAL A 247 7.54 5.84 3.34
CA VAL A 247 8.77 6.64 3.41
C VAL A 247 8.85 7.66 2.28
N TYR A 248 8.34 7.36 1.08
CA TYR A 248 8.26 8.35 0.00
C TYR A 248 7.47 9.61 0.40
N LEU A 249 6.42 9.45 1.22
CA LEU A 249 5.64 10.58 1.71
C LEU A 249 6.48 11.58 2.52
N THR A 250 7.35 11.07 3.40
CA THR A 250 8.11 11.88 4.36
C THR A 250 9.50 12.26 3.85
N ASN A 251 10.07 11.42 2.99
CA ASN A 251 11.44 11.53 2.49
C ASN A 251 11.51 11.26 0.97
N PRO A 252 10.80 12.05 0.14
CA PRO A 252 10.77 11.83 -1.31
C PRO A 252 12.16 12.00 -1.96
N GLU A 253 13.09 12.71 -1.32
CA GLU A 253 14.47 12.88 -1.77
C GLU A 253 15.29 11.59 -1.81
N LEU A 254 14.85 10.53 -1.12
CA LEU A 254 15.50 9.23 -1.15
C LEU A 254 15.16 8.41 -2.40
N PHE A 255 14.33 8.96 -3.28
CA PHE A 255 13.82 8.31 -4.48
C PHE A 255 14.13 9.15 -5.72
N GLN A 256 14.40 8.47 -6.83
CA GLN A 256 14.37 9.10 -8.15
C GLN A 256 13.07 8.71 -8.85
N THR A 257 12.49 9.66 -9.59
CA THR A 257 11.21 9.44 -10.29
C THR A 257 11.30 9.75 -11.77
N ARG A 258 10.57 8.97 -12.57
CA ARG A 258 10.31 9.23 -13.99
C ARG A 258 8.84 9.60 -14.18
N SER A 259 8.59 10.72 -14.87
CA SER A 259 7.23 11.17 -15.17
C SER A 259 6.73 10.62 -16.51
N GLY A 260 5.42 10.38 -16.61
CA GLY A 260 4.79 9.91 -17.85
C GLY A 260 3.41 9.33 -17.62
N ALA A 261 2.60 9.25 -18.69
CA ALA A 261 1.31 8.59 -18.62
C ALA A 261 1.48 7.09 -18.35
N VAL A 262 0.63 6.53 -17.49
CA VAL A 262 0.65 5.10 -17.11
C VAL A 262 -0.65 4.45 -17.57
N ARG A 263 -0.54 3.23 -18.10
CA ARG A 263 -1.67 2.34 -18.44
C ARG A 263 -1.45 0.97 -17.84
N VAL A 264 -2.55 0.27 -17.57
CA VAL A 264 -2.56 -1.12 -17.08
C VAL A 264 -3.24 -2.01 -18.10
N VAL A 265 -2.61 -3.13 -18.42
CA VAL A 265 -3.23 -4.16 -19.26
C VAL A 265 -4.32 -4.88 -18.47
N CYS A 266 -5.55 -4.89 -18.98
CA CYS A 266 -6.69 -5.60 -18.39
C CYS A 266 -7.00 -6.85 -19.23
N GLY A 267 -6.72 -8.03 -18.68
CA GLY A 267 -6.90 -9.33 -19.29
C GLY A 267 -5.73 -9.85 -20.13
N GLY A 268 -5.84 -11.11 -20.56
CA GLY A 268 -4.81 -11.79 -21.36
C GLY A 268 -3.59 -12.25 -20.54
N ILE A 269 -2.49 -12.61 -21.23
CA ILE A 269 -1.29 -13.15 -20.56
C ILE A 269 -0.48 -12.11 -19.78
N ALA A 270 -0.76 -10.83 -20.02
CA ALA A 270 -0.09 -9.68 -19.41
C ALA A 270 -1.04 -8.88 -18.51
N ASP A 271 -2.13 -9.50 -18.07
CA ASP A 271 -3.10 -8.92 -17.16
C ASP A 271 -2.41 -8.35 -15.90
N GLY A 272 -2.70 -7.08 -15.58
CA GLY A 272 -2.03 -6.34 -14.51
C GLY A 272 -0.67 -5.73 -14.86
N GLN A 273 -0.18 -5.85 -16.10
CA GLN A 273 1.08 -5.23 -16.50
C GLN A 273 0.96 -3.69 -16.50
N THR A 274 1.81 -3.02 -15.73
CA THR A 274 1.94 -1.56 -15.72
C THR A 274 2.92 -1.08 -16.78
N ILE A 275 2.49 -0.14 -17.62
CA ILE A 275 3.31 0.39 -18.72
C ILE A 275 3.28 1.91 -18.69
N GLN A 276 4.45 2.52 -18.54
CA GLN A 276 4.62 3.97 -18.61
C GLN A 276 5.09 4.40 -20.00
N LYS A 277 4.48 5.45 -20.54
CA LYS A 277 5.02 6.26 -21.64
C LYS A 277 5.72 7.47 -21.01
N PRO A 278 7.06 7.51 -20.92
CA PRO A 278 7.76 8.61 -20.27
C PRO A 278 7.54 9.94 -20.99
N ASP A 279 7.45 11.03 -20.23
CA ASP A 279 7.35 12.37 -20.78
C ASP A 279 8.58 12.70 -21.65
N GLY A 280 8.35 13.43 -22.74
CA GLY A 280 9.40 13.78 -23.70
C GLY A 280 9.80 12.65 -24.65
N VAL A 281 9.26 11.43 -24.50
CA VAL A 281 9.50 10.31 -25.43
C VAL A 281 8.35 10.21 -26.44
N GLY A 282 8.69 10.33 -27.72
CA GLY A 282 7.72 10.30 -28.81
C GLY A 282 7.35 8.88 -29.25
N PHE A 283 6.05 8.63 -29.41
CA PHE A 283 5.46 7.44 -30.02
C PHE A 283 4.34 7.85 -30.98
N PRO A 284 3.93 7.00 -31.95
CA PRO A 284 2.69 7.21 -32.69
C PRO A 284 1.48 7.32 -31.74
N PRO A 285 0.35 7.88 -32.21
CA PRO A 285 -0.86 7.98 -31.38
C PRO A 285 -1.26 6.64 -30.77
N GLY A 286 -1.67 6.63 -29.51
CA GLY A 286 -1.97 5.39 -28.80
C GLY A 286 -2.68 5.59 -27.46
N ASN A 287 -2.81 4.48 -26.72
CA ASN A 287 -3.60 4.38 -25.50
C ASN A 287 -3.11 5.24 -24.31
N TRP A 288 -1.96 5.89 -24.43
CA TRP A 288 -1.41 6.79 -23.41
C TRP A 288 -1.77 8.27 -23.67
N ASP A 289 -2.30 8.61 -24.84
CA ASP A 289 -2.53 10.00 -25.22
C ASP A 289 -3.73 10.59 -24.48
N GLY A 290 -3.59 11.83 -24.01
CA GLY A 290 -4.63 12.54 -23.27
C GLY A 290 -4.73 12.20 -21.79
N HIS A 291 -3.96 11.23 -21.30
CA HIS A 291 -3.87 10.90 -19.88
C HIS A 291 -2.86 11.77 -19.14
N PRO A 292 -3.07 12.03 -17.83
CA PRO A 292 -2.14 12.80 -17.02
C PRO A 292 -0.80 12.08 -16.83
N SER A 293 0.28 12.85 -16.69
CA SER A 293 1.59 12.31 -16.33
C SER A 293 1.62 11.96 -14.84
N GLN A 294 2.00 10.72 -14.54
CA GLN A 294 2.21 10.20 -13.18
C GLN A 294 3.71 9.97 -12.94
N LEU A 295 4.11 9.93 -11.66
CA LEU A 295 5.49 9.66 -11.26
C LEU A 295 5.68 8.18 -10.94
N VAL A 296 6.72 7.57 -11.48
CA VAL A 296 7.14 6.20 -11.16
C VAL A 296 8.52 6.25 -10.52
N CYS A 297 8.69 5.68 -9.34
CA CYS A 297 9.98 5.57 -8.68
C CYS A 297 10.89 4.60 -9.43
N THR A 298 12.05 5.08 -9.88
CA THR A 298 13.04 4.31 -10.64
C THR A 298 14.30 3.99 -9.82
N ASP A 299 14.57 4.77 -8.79
CA ASP A 299 15.71 4.55 -7.89
C ASP A 299 15.36 4.84 -6.43
N ILE A 300 16.11 4.25 -5.50
CA ILE A 300 15.90 4.32 -4.06
C ILE A 300 17.23 4.21 -3.31
N GLU A 301 17.37 4.89 -2.17
CA GLU A 301 18.48 4.72 -1.22
C GLU A 301 18.08 3.76 -0.08
N PRO A 302 18.18 2.42 -0.25
CA PRO A 302 17.52 1.44 0.62
C PRO A 302 17.99 1.48 2.07
N GLU A 303 19.29 1.66 2.32
CA GLU A 303 19.84 1.71 3.69
C GLU A 303 19.30 2.92 4.47
N ARG A 304 19.13 4.06 3.80
CA ARG A 304 18.56 5.27 4.42
C ARG A 304 17.06 5.13 4.62
N VAL A 305 16.36 4.48 3.70
CA VAL A 305 14.94 4.14 3.86
C VAL A 305 14.73 3.26 5.10
N LEU A 306 15.55 2.21 5.29
CA LEU A 306 15.50 1.38 6.51
C LEU A 306 15.80 2.18 7.78
N SER A 307 16.74 3.12 7.71
CA SER A 307 17.03 4.03 8.84
C SER A 307 15.83 4.92 9.19
N VAL A 308 15.10 5.43 8.18
CA VAL A 308 13.87 6.22 8.39
C VAL A 308 12.78 5.36 9.01
N ILE A 309 12.58 4.13 8.50
CA ILE A 309 11.63 3.17 9.08
C ILE A 309 11.95 2.91 10.55
N ARG A 310 13.21 2.56 10.87
CA ARG A 310 13.64 2.32 12.26
C ARG A 310 13.41 3.53 13.16
N SER A 311 13.77 4.73 12.71
CA SER A 311 13.62 5.93 13.52
C SER A 311 12.14 6.20 13.84
N ALA A 312 11.24 6.12 12.86
CA ALA A 312 9.81 6.28 13.11
C ALA A 312 9.22 5.15 13.98
N VAL A 313 9.52 3.89 13.65
CA VAL A 313 8.91 2.74 14.33
C VAL A 313 9.44 2.55 15.75
N VAL A 314 10.73 2.78 16.00
CA VAL A 314 11.33 2.57 17.34
C VAL A 314 11.27 3.82 18.20
N GLN A 315 11.53 5.00 17.64
CA GLN A 315 11.74 6.24 18.41
C GLN A 315 10.54 7.20 18.34
N GLY A 316 9.57 6.94 17.46
CA GLY A 316 8.33 7.70 17.36
C GLY A 316 7.39 7.38 18.53
N GLU A 317 7.59 8.04 19.67
CA GLU A 317 6.57 8.09 20.72
C GLU A 317 5.59 9.23 20.41
N ARG A 318 4.31 8.92 20.21
CA ARG A 318 3.25 9.91 20.41
C ARG A 318 2.96 9.94 21.92
N GLY A 319 3.36 11.04 22.56
CA GLY A 319 2.95 11.36 23.93
C GLY A 319 1.45 11.62 24.05
#